data_AF-A0A290N062-F1
#
_entry.id   AF-A0A290N062-F1
#
_cell.length_a   1.000
_cell.length_b   1.000
_cell.length_c   1.000
_cell.angle_alpha   90.00
_cell.angle_beta   90.00
_cell.angle_gamma   90.00
#
_symmetry.space_group_name_H-M   'P 1'
#
loop_
_entity.id
_entity.type
_entity.pdbx_description
1 polymer ?
#
loop_
_entity_poly.entity_id
_entity_poly.type
_entity_poly.pdbx_seq_one_letter_code
_entity_poly.pdbx_strand_id
1 'polypeptide(L)'
;MAKIDVEPARAKLFTHGGSQAVRLPKAFRFDGTEVTVRREGRKVILEPLTDDRPRTRAELEAMWARVDTLLGGEFPDRDQPPEQERDFGW
;
A
#
# COMPACT_ATOMS: atom_id res chain seq x y z
N MET A 1 -4.10 -6.35 -9.24
CA MET A 1 -5.26 -5.66 -8.64
C MET A 1 -6.17 -5.16 -9.75
N ALA A 2 -7.45 -5.55 -9.75
CA ALA A 2 -8.42 -4.97 -10.66
C ALA A 2 -8.65 -3.50 -10.28
N LYS A 3 -8.40 -2.59 -11.23
CA LYS A 3 -8.91 -1.22 -11.11
C LYS A 3 -10.42 -1.32 -11.24
N ILE A 4 -11.13 -1.08 -10.15
CA ILE A 4 -12.58 -0.88 -10.23
C ILE A 4 -12.76 0.55 -10.74
N ASP A 5 -13.14 0.69 -12.00
CA ASP A 5 -13.51 1.98 -12.56
C ASP A 5 -14.87 2.38 -11.95
N VAL A 6 -14.82 3.17 -10.87
CA VAL A 6 -16.00 3.78 -10.27
C VAL A 6 -16.16 5.17 -10.85
N GLU A 7 -17.32 5.44 -11.44
CA GLU A 7 -17.67 6.76 -11.97
C GLU A 7 -17.56 7.85 -10.87
N PRO A 8 -17.04 9.05 -11.20
CA PRO A 8 -16.84 10.11 -10.23
C PRO A 8 -18.19 10.59 -9.66
N ALA A 9 -18.32 10.53 -8.33
CA ALA A 9 -19.51 11.02 -7.63
C ALA A 9 -19.28 12.42 -7.03
N ARG A 10 -20.35 13.23 -6.98
CA ARG A 10 -20.34 14.50 -6.25
C ARG A 10 -20.48 14.24 -4.76
N ALA A 11 -19.60 14.84 -3.96
CA ALA A 11 -19.66 14.82 -2.50
C ALA A 11 -19.97 16.22 -1.95
N LYS A 12 -20.59 16.29 -0.77
CA LYS A 12 -20.86 17.56 -0.08
C LYS A 12 -19.72 17.90 0.86
N LEU A 13 -19.31 19.17 0.84
CA LEU A 13 -18.46 19.76 1.87
C LEU A 13 -19.33 20.24 3.03
N PHE A 14 -18.84 20.06 4.25
CA PHE A 14 -19.46 20.54 5.48
C PHE A 14 -18.40 20.89 6.51
N THR A 15 -18.81 21.46 7.64
CA THR A 15 -17.93 21.76 8.76
C THR A 15 -18.18 20.79 9.91
N HIS A 16 -17.11 20.34 10.58
CA HIS A 16 -17.17 19.51 11.77
C HIS A 16 -16.10 19.97 12.77
N GLY A 17 -16.50 20.45 13.94
CA GLY A 17 -15.56 20.92 14.96
C GLY A 17 -14.59 22.00 14.46
N GLY A 18 -15.07 22.95 13.64
CA GLY A 18 -14.25 24.00 13.03
C GLY A 18 -13.40 23.56 11.82
N SER A 19 -13.35 22.27 11.52
CA SER A 19 -12.63 21.74 10.35
C SER A 19 -13.55 21.57 9.13
N GLN A 20 -12.99 21.66 7.93
CA GLN A 20 -13.69 21.27 6.70
C GLN A 20 -13.69 19.74 6.55
N ALA A 21 -14.83 19.17 6.19
CA ALA A 21 -15.01 17.74 6.01
C ALA A 21 -15.76 17.43 4.69
N VAL A 22 -15.54 16.22 4.15
CA VAL A 22 -16.20 15.70 2.95
C VAL A 22 -17.11 14.55 3.35
N ARG A 23 -18.37 14.58 2.91
CA ARG A 23 -19.28 13.44 3.08
C ARG A 23 -19.03 12.41 1.97
N LEU A 24 -18.31 11.33 2.29
CA LEU A 24 -18.02 10.27 1.32
C LEU A 24 -19.29 9.50 0.91
N PRO A 25 -19.59 9.39 -0.41
CA PRO A 25 -20.65 8.52 -0.91
C PRO A 25 -20.35 7.04 -0.62
N LYS A 26 -21.38 6.19 -0.61
CA LYS A 26 -21.26 4.77 -0.22
C LYS A 26 -20.17 4.01 -0.98
N ALA A 27 -20.02 4.28 -2.29
CA ALA A 27 -19.04 3.62 -3.16
C ALA A 27 -17.57 4.00 -2.87
N PHE A 28 -17.33 5.08 -2.12
CA PHE A 28 -15.99 5.61 -1.83
C PHE A 28 -15.65 5.55 -0.34
N ARG A 29 -16.36 4.72 0.44
CA ARG A 29 -16.05 4.53 1.86
C ARG A 29 -14.80 3.67 1.99
N PHE A 30 -13.92 4.05 2.91
CA PHE A 30 -12.77 3.25 3.31
C PHE A 30 -13.18 2.24 4.38
N ASP A 31 -12.46 1.12 4.41
CA ASP A 31 -12.43 0.24 5.58
C ASP A 31 -11.48 0.86 6.63
N GLY A 32 -11.82 0.73 7.91
CA GLY A 32 -11.04 1.29 9.02
C GLY A 32 -11.53 2.67 9.50
N THR A 33 -10.71 3.33 10.32
CA THR A 33 -11.03 4.60 11.00
C THR A 33 -10.20 5.78 10.53
N GLU A 34 -9.09 5.53 9.83
CA GLU A 34 -8.09 6.55 9.49
C GLU A 34 -7.59 6.39 8.04
N VAL A 35 -7.17 7.51 7.45
CA VAL A 35 -6.65 7.60 6.09
C VAL A 35 -5.44 8.53 6.07
N THR A 36 -4.49 8.27 5.17
CA THR A 36 -3.44 9.24 4.87
C THR A 36 -3.97 10.29 3.89
N VAL A 37 -3.49 11.52 4.02
CA VAL A 37 -3.88 12.67 3.20
C VAL A 37 -2.64 13.24 2.54
N ARG A 38 -2.70 13.46 1.23
CA ARG A 38 -1.68 14.23 0.49
C ARG A 38 -2.28 15.07 -0.61
N ARG A 39 -1.56 16.12 -1.03
CA ARG A 39 -1.99 17.06 -2.06
C ARG A 39 -1.11 16.95 -3.31
N GLU A 40 -1.74 16.80 -4.47
CA GLU A 40 -1.10 16.86 -5.78
C GLU A 40 -1.76 17.96 -6.62
N GLY A 41 -1.14 19.15 -6.63
CA GLY A 41 -1.71 20.34 -7.25
C GLY A 41 -3.08 20.68 -6.66
N ARG A 42 -4.14 20.57 -7.48
CA ARG A 42 -5.52 20.83 -7.08
C ARG A 42 -6.25 19.61 -6.50
N LYS A 43 -5.62 18.43 -6.52
CA LYS A 43 -6.21 17.18 -6.02
C LYS A 43 -5.84 16.97 -4.55
N VAL A 44 -6.79 16.47 -3.77
CA VAL A 44 -6.54 15.87 -2.45
C VAL A 44 -6.71 14.37 -2.62
N ILE A 45 -5.69 13.61 -2.27
CA ILE A 45 -5.64 12.16 -2.39
C ILE A 45 -5.74 11.59 -0.98
N LEU A 46 -6.69 10.66 -0.82
CA LEU A 46 -6.92 9.91 0.41
C LEU A 46 -6.59 8.46 0.14
N GLU A 47 -5.71 7.88 0.95
CA GLU A 47 -5.33 6.47 0.86
C GLU A 47 -5.66 5.79 2.21
N PRO A 48 -6.17 4.55 2.21
CA PRO A 48 -6.42 3.86 3.46
C PRO A 48 -5.12 3.78 4.26
N LEU A 49 -5.19 4.06 5.56
CA LEU A 49 -4.09 3.74 6.45
C LEU A 49 -4.13 2.22 6.64
N THR A 50 -3.50 1.48 5.73
CA THR A 50 -3.21 0.07 5.98
C THR A 50 -2.35 0.00 7.22
N ASP A 51 -2.72 -0.89 8.14
CA ASP A 51 -1.91 -1.24 9.31
C ASP A 51 -0.56 -1.78 8.80
N ASP A 52 0.37 -0.86 8.58
CA ASP A 52 1.77 -1.10 8.29
C ASP A 52 2.52 -1.41 9.58
N ARG A 53 1.81 -1.93 10.61
CA ARG A 53 2.48 -2.50 11.76
C ARG A 53 3.56 -3.45 11.26
N PRO A 54 4.78 -3.32 11.80
CA PRO A 54 5.80 -4.30 11.51
C PRO A 54 5.23 -5.67 11.84
N ARG A 55 5.32 -6.60 10.87
CA ARG A 55 4.87 -7.98 11.07
C ARG A 55 5.49 -8.50 12.36
N THR A 56 4.66 -9.10 13.20
CA THR A 56 5.16 -9.79 14.38
C THR A 56 6.07 -10.95 13.96
N ARG A 57 6.93 -11.41 14.87
CA ARG A 57 7.79 -12.57 14.64
C ARG A 57 6.98 -13.80 14.18
N ALA A 58 5.84 -14.04 14.82
CA ALA A 58 4.95 -15.15 14.52
C ALA A 58 4.34 -15.07 13.11
N GLU A 59 3.94 -13.87 12.66
CA GLU A 59 3.43 -13.67 11.30
C GLU A 59 4.52 -13.88 10.24
N LEU A 60 5.75 -13.49 10.57
CA LEU A 60 6.90 -13.70 9.71
C LEU A 60 7.23 -15.20 9.59
N GLU A 61 7.26 -15.93 10.71
CA GLU A 61 7.45 -17.38 10.74
C GLU A 61 6.34 -18.12 9.98
N ALA A 62 5.07 -17.75 10.17
CA ALA A 62 3.95 -18.35 9.46
C ALA A 62 4.03 -18.15 7.94
N MET A 63 4.54 -16.99 7.50
CA MET A 63 4.79 -16.74 6.08
C MET A 63 5.92 -17.63 5.55
N TRP A 64 7.05 -17.72 6.26
CA TRP A 64 8.19 -18.55 5.87
C TRP A 64 7.81 -20.03 5.80
N ALA A 65 7.07 -20.54 6.79
CA ALA A 65 6.56 -21.91 6.75
C ALA A 65 5.66 -22.17 5.52
N ARG A 66 4.89 -21.17 5.08
CA ARG A 66 4.09 -21.23 3.86
C ARG A 66 4.97 -21.30 2.61
N VAL A 67 6.05 -20.51 2.57
CA VAL A 67 7.05 -20.52 1.49
C VAL A 67 7.74 -21.88 1.44
N ASP A 68 8.18 -22.42 2.57
CA ASP A 68 8.82 -23.74 2.63
C ASP A 68 7.88 -24.85 2.15
N THR A 69 6.59 -24.77 2.50
CA THR A 69 5.58 -25.73 2.02
C THR A 69 5.39 -25.65 0.50
N LEU A 70 5.47 -24.45 -0.08
CA LEU A 70 5.18 -24.20 -1.50
C LEU A 70 6.42 -24.31 -2.40
N LEU A 71 7.60 -24.01 -1.88
CA LEU A 71 8.84 -23.76 -2.62
C LEU A 71 10.09 -24.37 -1.94
N GLY A 72 9.93 -25.20 -0.91
CA GLY A 72 11.03 -25.81 -0.14
C GLY A 72 11.87 -26.86 -0.88
N GLY A 73 11.91 -26.81 -2.21
CA GLY A 73 12.89 -27.53 -3.00
C GLY A 73 14.26 -26.81 -2.99
N GLU A 74 15.29 -27.49 -3.50
CA GLU A 74 16.58 -26.83 -3.76
C GLU A 74 16.37 -25.64 -4.71
N PHE A 75 16.87 -24.48 -4.29
CA PHE A 75 16.90 -23.32 -5.17
C PHE A 75 17.76 -23.65 -6.38
N PRO A 76 17.28 -23.42 -7.62
CA PRO A 76 18.03 -23.78 -8.81
C PRO A 76 19.34 -22.99 -8.85
N ASP A 77 20.41 -23.64 -9.28
CA ASP A 77 21.64 -22.96 -9.63
C ASP A 77 21.34 -21.87 -10.67
N ARG A 78 21.83 -20.67 -10.41
CA ARG A 78 21.72 -19.54 -11.32
C ARG A 78 23.11 -19.05 -11.68
N ASP A 79 23.31 -18.74 -12.95
CA ASP A 79 24.54 -18.13 -13.41
C ASP A 79 24.58 -16.69 -12.89
N GLN A 80 25.29 -16.49 -11.78
CA GLN A 80 25.43 -15.20 -11.15
C GLN A 80 26.45 -14.40 -11.98
N PRO A 81 26.08 -13.26 -12.58
CA PRO A 81 27.03 -12.45 -13.32
C PRO A 81 28.14 -11.98 -12.36
N PRO A 82 29.37 -11.80 -12.86
CA PRO A 82 30.45 -11.25 -12.06
C PRO A 82 30.06 -9.88 -11.50
N GLU A 83 30.65 -9.51 -10.37
CA GLU A 83 30.47 -8.18 -9.80
C GLU A 83 30.77 -7.11 -10.86
N GLN A 84 29.83 -6.20 -11.06
CA GLN A 84 30.00 -5.12 -12.01
C GLN A 84 30.99 -4.10 -11.44
N GLU A 85 32.11 -3.88 -12.13
CA GLU A 85 32.97 -2.73 -11.86
C GLU A 85 32.19 -1.44 -12.16
N ARG A 86 32.06 -0.59 -11.15
CA ARG A 86 31.46 0.73 -11.28
C ARG A 86 32.56 1.78 -11.22
N ASP A 87 32.69 2.56 -12.29
CA ASP A 87 33.46 3.79 -12.24
C ASP A 87 32.61 4.85 -11.54
N PHE A 88 33.02 5.17 -10.32
CA PHE A 88 32.30 6.10 -9.46
C PHE A 88 32.57 7.56 -9.82
N GLY A 89 33.59 7.86 -10.65
CA GLY A 89 33.74 9.10 -11.40
C GLY A 89 33.59 10.45 -10.67
N TRP A 90 33.65 10.48 -9.34
CA TRP A 90 33.58 11.69 -8.52
C TRP A 90 34.93 12.04 -7.90
#